data_AF-A0A6G1RK39-F1
#
_entry.id   AF-A0A6G1RK39-F1
#
_cell.length_a   1.000
_cell.length_b   1.000
_cell.length_c   1.000
_cell.angle_alpha   90.00
_cell.angle_beta   90.00
_cell.angle_gamma   90.00
#
_symmetry.space_group_name_H-M   'P 1'
#
loop_
_entity.id
_entity.type
_entity.pdbx_description
1 polymer ?
#
loop_
_entity_poly.entity_id
_entity_poly.type
_entity_poly.pdbx_seq_one_letter_code
_entity_poly.pdbx_strand_id
1 'polypeptide(L)'
;FEPNDLNYEGRMLEDRFLYDGISFNLVTDTALSKHLDDAFALWKQLLLKPGVPAVRSPEQTVASLHLLAVLYKLMAKPLQALESYLLVRALCDALGDSLGTASALCHLTKLLLQLACPSYA
;
A
#
# COMPACT_ATOMS: atom_id res chain seq x y z
N PHE A 1 -40.96 16.24 32.22
CA PHE A 1 -39.87 17.20 32.01
C PHE A 1 -38.63 16.52 32.52
N GLU A 2 -37.85 15.88 31.65
CA GLU A 2 -36.50 15.45 32.01
C GLU A 2 -35.61 16.69 31.89
N PRO A 3 -35.06 17.21 33.00
CA PRO A 3 -34.21 18.37 32.95
C PRO A 3 -32.88 17.93 32.32
N ASN A 4 -32.54 18.56 31.18
CA ASN A 4 -31.27 18.54 30.48
C ASN A 4 -30.43 17.25 30.66
N ASP A 5 -30.46 16.36 29.67
CA ASP A 5 -29.68 15.13 29.68
C ASP A 5 -28.18 15.47 29.58
N LEU A 6 -27.56 15.77 30.72
CA LEU A 6 -26.14 16.13 30.85
C LEU A 6 -25.22 15.05 30.24
N ASN A 7 -25.71 13.82 30.08
CA ASN A 7 -25.05 12.74 29.36
C ASN A 7 -25.02 12.92 27.84
N TYR A 8 -25.90 13.74 27.26
CA TYR A 8 -25.90 14.04 25.82
C TYR A 8 -24.73 14.96 25.45
N GLU A 9 -24.51 16.03 26.22
CA GLU A 9 -23.38 16.95 25.97
C GLU A 9 -22.03 16.26 26.22
N GLY A 10 -21.93 15.41 27.26
CA GLY A 10 -20.73 14.59 27.51
C GLY A 10 -20.39 13.64 26.35
N ARG A 11 -21.38 12.90 25.83
CA ARG A 11 -21.20 12.01 24.67
C ARG A 11 -20.81 12.77 23.40
N MET A 12 -21.43 13.92 23.13
CA MET A 12 -21.08 14.76 21.98
C MET A 12 -19.64 15.29 22.05
N LEU A 13 -19.15 15.62 23.24
CA LEU A 13 -17.76 16.03 23.42
C LEU A 13 -16.80 14.84 23.23
N GLU A 14 -17.09 13.68 23.83
CA GLU A 14 -16.29 12.46 23.63
C GLU A 14 -16.22 12.03 22.16
N ASP A 15 -17.36 12.04 21.45
CA ASP A 15 -17.44 11.73 20.03
C ASP A 15 -16.60 12.71 19.20
N ARG A 16 -16.62 14.01 19.56
CA ARG A 16 -15.81 15.03 18.90
C ARG A 16 -14.31 14.83 19.15
N PHE A 17 -13.91 14.54 20.39
CA PHE A 17 -12.51 14.25 20.72
C PHE A 17 -12.01 12.99 20.01
N LEU A 18 -12.83 11.94 19.95
CA LEU A 18 -12.53 10.72 19.18
C LEU A 18 -12.36 11.03 17.69
N TYR A 19 -13.29 11.79 17.11
CA TYR A 19 -13.21 12.20 15.71
C TYR A 19 -11.95 13.02 15.42
N ASP A 20 -11.66 14.03 16.24
CA ASP A 20 -10.48 14.89 16.07
C ASP A 20 -9.18 14.09 16.23
N GLY A 21 -9.13 13.13 17.17
CA GLY A 21 -8.01 12.22 17.34
C GLY A 21 -7.79 11.28 16.15
N ILE A 22 -8.86 10.68 15.62
CA ILE A 22 -8.81 9.84 14.42
C ILE A 22 -8.35 10.66 13.22
N SER A 23 -8.92 11.86 13.03
CA SER A 23 -8.56 12.78 11.96
C SER A 23 -7.08 13.17 12.01
N PHE A 24 -6.57 13.54 13.19
CA PHE A 24 -5.15 13.88 13.38
C PHE A 24 -4.21 12.73 13.04
N ASN A 25 -4.51 11.52 13.53
CA ASN A 25 -3.74 10.33 13.23
C ASN A 25 -3.76 10.00 11.73
N LEU A 26 -4.91 10.13 11.08
CA LEU A 26 -5.05 9.88 9.64
C LEU A 26 -4.25 10.89 8.81
N VAL A 27 -4.28 12.19 9.17
CA VAL A 27 -3.49 13.22 8.49
C VAL A 27 -2.00 12.94 8.63
N THR A 28 -1.56 12.52 9.82
CA THR A 28 -0.16 12.20 10.08
C THR A 28 0.29 10.96 9.29
N ASP A 29 -0.51 9.89 9.28
CA ASP A 29 -0.23 8.69 8.48
C ASP A 29 -0.18 9.00 6.97
N THR A 30 -1.12 9.81 6.48
CA THR A 30 -1.16 10.24 5.08
C THR A 30 0.07 11.06 4.69
N ALA A 31 0.54 11.94 5.58
CA ALA A 31 1.74 12.73 5.34
C ALA A 31 3.00 11.85 5.26
N LEU A 32 3.09 10.82 6.10
CA LEU A 32 4.20 9.86 6.10
C LEU A 32 4.15 8.95 4.85
N SER A 33 2.97 8.52 4.42
CA SER A 33 2.82 7.68 3.22
C SER A 33 3.04 8.41 1.91
N LYS A 34 2.91 9.74 1.90
CA LYS A 34 2.99 10.56 0.68
C LYS A 34 4.24 10.31 -0.15
N HIS A 35 5.41 10.29 0.48
CA HIS A 35 6.68 10.08 -0.25
C HIS A 35 6.76 8.68 -0.87
N LEU A 36 6.15 7.68 -0.21
CA LEU A 36 6.02 6.32 -0.74
C LEU A 36 5.12 6.31 -1.97
N ASP A 37 3.97 7.01 -1.89
CA ASP A 37 2.99 7.14 -2.96
C ASP A 37 3.56 7.91 -4.18
N ASP A 38 4.36 8.94 -3.94
CA ASP A 38 5.07 9.69 -4.98
C ASP A 38 6.12 8.80 -5.67
N ALA A 39 6.92 8.05 -4.90
CA ALA A 39 7.89 7.10 -5.46
C ALA A 39 7.18 6.00 -6.27
N PHE A 40 6.07 5.49 -5.78
CA PHE A 40 5.26 4.50 -6.48
C PHE A 40 4.71 5.04 -7.82
N ALA A 41 4.22 6.27 -7.84
CA ALA A 41 3.77 6.94 -9.05
C ALA A 41 4.89 7.06 -10.10
N LEU A 42 6.11 7.41 -9.67
CA LEU A 42 7.28 7.48 -10.55
C LEU A 42 7.63 6.11 -11.14
N TRP A 43 7.60 5.05 -10.35
CA TRP A 43 7.84 3.68 -10.84
C TRP A 43 6.79 3.26 -11.87
N LYS A 44 5.51 3.55 -11.63
CA LYS A 44 4.44 3.31 -12.60
C LYS A 44 4.70 4.03 -13.92
N GLN A 45 5.07 5.30 -13.88
CA GLN A 45 5.39 6.08 -15.08
C GLN A 45 6.60 5.54 -15.84
N LEU A 46 7.62 5.07 -15.13
CA LEU A 46 8.84 4.51 -15.73
C LEU A 46 8.55 3.16 -16.40
N LEU A 47 7.85 2.26 -15.71
CA LEU A 47 7.61 0.88 -16.14
C LEU A 47 6.41 0.71 -17.09
N LEU A 48 5.56 1.74 -17.26
CA LEU A 48 4.54 1.74 -18.30
C LEU A 48 5.14 1.82 -19.72
N LYS A 49 6.38 2.29 -19.84
CA LYS A 49 7.03 2.47 -21.13
C LYS A 49 7.48 1.11 -21.65
N PRO A 50 7.18 0.77 -22.92
CA PRO A 50 7.61 -0.50 -23.49
C PRO A 50 9.13 -0.59 -23.59
N GLY A 51 9.67 -1.77 -23.33
CA GLY A 51 11.11 -2.07 -23.40
C GLY A 51 11.76 -2.26 -22.03
N VAL A 52 13.08 -2.48 -22.04
CA VAL A 52 13.86 -2.63 -20.81
C VAL A 52 14.12 -1.25 -20.21
N PRO A 53 13.68 -0.97 -18.98
CA PRO A 53 13.89 0.33 -18.37
C PRO A 53 15.38 0.57 -18.11
N ALA A 54 15.85 1.78 -18.41
CA ALA A 54 17.21 2.22 -18.12
C ALA A 54 17.36 2.51 -16.61
N VAL A 55 17.58 1.46 -15.83
CA VAL A 55 17.85 1.52 -14.38
C VAL A 55 19.31 1.28 -14.09
N ARG A 56 19.82 1.85 -12.99
CA ARG A 56 21.24 1.71 -12.60
C ARG A 56 21.61 0.25 -12.26
N SER A 57 20.76 -0.43 -11.50
CA SER A 57 20.87 -1.87 -11.19
C SER A 57 19.48 -2.49 -11.25
N PRO A 58 19.25 -3.49 -12.12
CA PRO A 58 18.00 -4.23 -12.17
C PRO A 58 17.66 -4.92 -10.84
N GLU A 59 18.64 -5.54 -10.19
CA GLU A 59 18.47 -6.31 -8.95
C GLU A 59 18.03 -5.41 -7.80
N GLN A 60 18.70 -4.26 -7.62
CA GLN A 60 18.32 -3.28 -6.61
C GLN A 60 16.94 -2.69 -6.88
N THR A 61 16.59 -2.52 -8.16
CA THR A 61 15.26 -2.01 -8.56
C THR A 61 14.16 -3.02 -8.24
N VAL A 62 14.38 -4.30 -8.54
CA VAL A 62 13.46 -5.37 -8.17
C VAL A 62 13.31 -5.45 -6.64
N ALA A 63 14.40 -5.35 -5.89
CA ALA A 63 14.37 -5.38 -4.43
C ALA A 63 13.61 -4.19 -3.83
N SER A 64 13.80 -2.97 -4.38
CA SER A 64 13.11 -1.77 -3.89
C SER A 64 11.60 -1.83 -4.17
N LEU A 65 11.18 -2.36 -5.33
CA LEU A 65 9.77 -2.58 -5.65
C LEU A 65 9.12 -3.66 -4.76
N HIS A 66 9.87 -4.70 -4.39
CA HIS A 66 9.39 -5.66 -3.38
C HIS A 66 9.20 -5.01 -2.02
N LEU A 67 10.15 -4.19 -1.57
CA LEU A 67 10.03 -3.45 -0.31
C LEU A 67 8.82 -2.52 -0.32
N LEU A 68 8.59 -1.81 -1.42
CA LEU A 68 7.40 -0.98 -1.63
C LEU A 68 6.11 -1.80 -1.42
N ALA A 69 6.01 -2.98 -2.04
CA ALA A 69 4.85 -3.85 -1.92
C ALA A 69 4.64 -4.34 -0.47
N VAL A 70 5.72 -4.72 0.22
CA VAL A 70 5.67 -5.16 1.62
C VAL A 70 5.25 -4.02 2.54
N LEU A 71 5.77 -2.81 2.34
CA LEU A 71 5.40 -1.62 3.11
C LEU A 71 3.92 -1.31 2.95
N TYR A 72 3.40 -1.29 1.71
CA TYR A 72 1.96 -1.10 1.48
C TYR A 72 1.10 -2.17 2.17
N LYS A 73 1.56 -3.43 2.20
CA LYS A 73 0.86 -4.48 2.93
C LYS A 73 0.82 -4.21 4.44
N LEU A 74 1.94 -3.76 5.03
CA LEU A 74 2.02 -3.40 6.45
C LEU A 74 1.14 -2.19 6.80
N MET A 75 0.96 -1.25 5.86
CA MET A 75 0.08 -0.10 6.00
C MET A 75 -1.40 -0.42 5.73
N ALA A 76 -1.77 -1.71 5.60
CA ALA A 76 -3.11 -2.15 5.24
C ALA A 76 -3.64 -1.50 3.94
N LYS A 77 -2.74 -1.28 2.97
CA LYS A 77 -3.01 -0.75 1.62
C LYS A 77 -2.81 -1.86 0.57
N PRO A 78 -3.68 -2.89 0.57
CA PRO A 78 -3.43 -4.12 -0.19
C PRO A 78 -3.54 -3.92 -1.71
N LEU A 79 -4.30 -2.93 -2.18
CA LEU A 79 -4.38 -2.62 -3.61
C LEU A 79 -3.07 -2.04 -4.14
N GLN A 80 -2.45 -1.11 -3.40
CA GLN A 80 -1.14 -0.57 -3.73
C GLN A 80 -0.04 -1.65 -3.65
N ALA A 81 -0.14 -2.57 -2.67
CA ALA A 81 0.76 -3.72 -2.59
C ALA A 81 0.63 -4.63 -3.82
N LEU A 82 -0.60 -4.89 -4.27
CA LEU A 82 -0.89 -5.69 -5.47
C LEU A 82 -0.31 -5.04 -6.73
N GLU A 83 -0.58 -3.76 -6.95
CA GLU A 83 0.01 -3.03 -8.08
C GLU A 83 1.54 -3.02 -8.02
N SER A 84 2.13 -2.91 -6.83
CA SER A 84 3.59 -2.95 -6.66
C SER A 84 4.18 -4.31 -7.08
N TYR A 85 3.56 -5.43 -6.71
CA TYR A 85 4.00 -6.75 -7.19
C TYR A 85 3.76 -6.95 -8.70
N LEU A 86 2.74 -6.31 -9.29
CA LEU A 86 2.58 -6.30 -10.75
C LEU A 86 3.73 -5.55 -11.44
N LEU A 87 4.21 -4.44 -10.85
CA LEU A 87 5.40 -3.75 -11.36
C LEU A 87 6.66 -4.60 -11.25
N VAL A 88 6.85 -5.30 -10.13
CA VAL A 88 7.95 -6.28 -9.97
C VAL A 88 7.90 -7.31 -11.09
N ARG A 89 6.74 -7.93 -11.29
CA ARG A 89 6.54 -8.94 -12.34
C ARG A 89 6.88 -8.37 -13.72
N ALA A 90 6.35 -7.18 -14.06
CA ALA A 90 6.61 -6.55 -15.35
C ALA A 90 8.09 -6.26 -15.57
N LEU A 91 8.81 -5.83 -14.53
CA LEU A 91 10.24 -5.60 -14.58
C LEU A 91 11.02 -6.91 -14.77
N CYS A 92 10.74 -7.95 -13.98
CA CYS A 92 11.37 -9.26 -14.12
C CYS A 92 11.10 -9.87 -15.50
N ASP A 93 9.86 -9.77 -16.00
CA ASP A 93 9.47 -10.21 -17.35
C ASP A 93 10.30 -9.46 -18.42
N ALA A 94 10.44 -8.14 -18.31
CA ALA A 94 11.24 -7.33 -19.24
C ALA A 94 12.74 -7.67 -19.20
N LEU A 95 13.26 -8.10 -18.05
CA LEU A 95 14.64 -8.50 -17.87
C LEU A 95 14.90 -9.98 -18.25
N GLY A 96 13.86 -10.76 -18.53
CA GLY A 96 13.96 -12.20 -18.74
C GLY A 96 14.22 -13.02 -17.46
N ASP A 97 13.98 -12.44 -16.29
CA ASP A 97 14.15 -13.10 -14.98
C ASP A 97 12.92 -13.95 -14.62
N SER A 98 12.90 -15.17 -15.14
CA SER A 98 11.82 -16.13 -14.89
C SER A 98 11.60 -16.46 -13.40
N LEU A 99 12.67 -16.47 -12.59
CA LEU A 99 12.58 -16.76 -11.16
C LEU A 99 11.93 -15.59 -10.41
N GLY A 100 12.36 -14.36 -10.70
CA GLY A 100 11.75 -13.15 -10.16
C GLY A 100 10.28 -13.02 -10.54
N THR A 101 9.92 -13.33 -11.80
CA THR A 101 8.53 -13.36 -12.26
C THR A 101 7.69 -14.36 -11.47
N ALA A 102 8.18 -15.60 -11.31
CA ALA A 102 7.47 -16.63 -10.55
C ALA A 102 7.27 -16.20 -9.09
N SER A 103 8.31 -15.66 -8.45
CA SER A 103 8.24 -15.12 -7.09
C SER A 103 7.17 -14.03 -6.96
N ALA A 104 7.15 -13.05 -7.87
CA ALA A 104 6.16 -11.98 -7.88
C ALA A 104 4.72 -12.51 -8.03
N LEU A 105 4.52 -13.51 -8.91
CA LEU A 105 3.22 -14.17 -9.08
C LEU A 105 2.78 -14.94 -7.83
N CYS A 106 3.71 -15.61 -7.14
CA CYS A 106 3.41 -16.27 -5.86
C CYS A 106 2.95 -15.24 -4.81
N HIS A 107 3.63 -14.11 -4.72
CA HIS A 107 3.24 -13.02 -3.82
C HIS A 107 1.87 -12.43 -4.16
N LEU A 108 1.59 -12.19 -5.45
CA LEU A 108 0.27 -11.74 -5.93
C LEU A 108 -0.84 -12.73 -5.57
N THR A 109 -0.61 -14.01 -5.82
CA THR A 109 -1.59 -15.07 -5.55
C THR A 109 -1.90 -15.15 -4.05
N LYS A 110 -0.86 -15.09 -3.20
CA LYS A 110 -1.04 -15.05 -1.75
C LYS A 110 -1.86 -13.84 -1.31
N LEU A 111 -1.56 -12.65 -1.84
CA LEU A 111 -2.26 -11.42 -1.49
C LEU A 111 -3.73 -11.45 -1.95
N LEU A 112 -4.00 -11.92 -3.16
CA LEU A 112 -5.36 -12.09 -3.69
C LEU A 112 -6.18 -13.07 -2.85
N LEU A 113 -5.57 -14.17 -2.41
CA LEU A 113 -6.23 -15.14 -1.53
C LEU A 113 -6.58 -14.50 -0.17
N GLN A 114 -5.65 -13.74 0.42
CA GLN A 114 -5.90 -13.02 1.68
C GLN A 114 -7.03 -11.99 1.54
N LEU A 115 -7.11 -11.30 0.40
CA LEU A 115 -8.18 -10.33 0.11
C LEU A 115 -9.54 -10.99 -0.10
N ALA A 116 -9.58 -12.10 -0.83
CA ALA A 116 -10.83 -12.83 -1.09
C ALA A 116 -11.34 -13.56 0.17
N CYS A 117 -10.44 -13.94 1.07
CA CYS A 117 -10.74 -14.73 2.25
C CYS A 117 -9.91 -14.24 3.45
N PRO A 118 -10.39 -13.22 4.19
CA PRO A 118 -9.66 -12.60 5.29
C PRO A 118 -9.26 -13.56 6.42
N SER A 119 -9.94 -14.70 6.54
CA SER A 119 -9.66 -15.75 7.53
C SER A 119 -8.32 -16.48 7.32
N TYR A 120 -7.68 -16.32 6.15
CA TYR A 120 -6.36 -16.89 5.86
C TYR A 120 -5.20 -15.88 6.03
N ALA A 121 -5.48 -14.69 6.54
CA ALA A 121 -4.51 -13.62 6.73
C ALA A 121 -3.52 -13.91 7.87
#